data_AF-A0A7S0YLC2-F1
#
_entry.id   AF-A0A7S0YLC2-F1
#
_cell.length_a   1.000
_cell.length_b   1.000
_cell.length_c   1.000
_cell.angle_alpha   90.00
_cell.angle_beta   90.00
_cell.angle_gamma   90.00
#
_symmetry.space_group_name_H-M   'P 1'
#
loop_
_entity.id
_entity.type
_entity.pdbx_description
1 polymer ?
#
loop_
_entity_poly.entity_id
_entity_poly.type
_entity_poly.pdbx_seq_one_letter_code
_entity_poly.pdbx_strand_id
1 'polypeptide(L)'
;GGEADEWEEALKRYPGLKREDKEVIPQASFMDAVAAIHEKQKAELRALVEEYYGSLGEREITRKKGDPACTPTRYIPDTLEEFDEKNEASLSELHEAAVEYLKGKVRYFRSQIARLSTMMPRVAAALFADVTERARKRERVRLKALRDAYEAEQTAWMATREGNNANLKPALGNENARPELDALCVREQERHTRAVKATDDALIDALEVMGTESWQLWTEVTHGTSQILTLFDTTVQPADLVQTDEDVVARRKTLVTLLKEYVKIEADGEQPAPPEGKAFHTREYKGVKQGKLGATPVFLSLRAMEEDAAAGTAAVIAAIDEGSTDPITANDTPNHAHVIRSRDRVISQYTQHFALDVENLIRQFSAIKREEQRWYQNWNSLVESLKET
;
A
#
# COMPACT_ATOMS: atom_id res chain seq x y z
N GLY A 1 -15.45 33.27 12.25
CA GLY A 1 -14.39 33.74 13.15
C GLY A 1 -13.00 33.41 12.63
N GLY A 2 -12.72 32.16 12.25
CA GLY A 2 -11.37 31.72 11.86
C GLY A 2 -10.90 32.02 10.43
N GLU A 3 -11.80 32.10 9.44
CA GLU A 3 -11.40 32.36 8.03
C GLU A 3 -10.84 33.76 7.78
N ALA A 4 -11.19 34.74 8.62
CA ALA A 4 -10.67 36.09 8.50
C ALA A 4 -9.19 36.17 8.90
N ASP A 5 -8.80 35.42 9.94
CA ASP A 5 -7.42 35.42 10.47
C ASP A 5 -6.44 34.70 9.53
N GLU A 6 -6.86 33.59 8.90
CA GLU A 6 -6.00 32.87 7.94
C GLU A 6 -5.72 33.68 6.67
N TRP A 7 -6.67 34.48 6.22
CA TRP A 7 -6.49 35.36 5.06
C TRP A 7 -5.55 36.53 5.38
N GLU A 8 -5.67 37.15 6.55
CA GLU A 8 -4.74 38.20 6.94
C GLU A 8 -3.29 37.69 7.03
N GLU A 9 -3.09 36.44 7.47
CA GLU A 9 -1.78 35.82 7.52
C GLU A 9 -1.22 35.50 6.11
N ALA A 10 -2.07 35.09 5.18
CA ALA A 10 -1.71 34.87 3.78
C ALA A 10 -1.36 36.17 3.04
N LEU A 11 -2.09 37.26 3.30
CA LEU A 11 -1.81 38.59 2.72
C LEU A 11 -0.48 39.16 3.21
N LYS A 12 -0.10 38.89 4.48
CA LYS A 12 1.24 39.22 5.00
C LYS A 12 2.37 38.47 4.29
N ARG A 13 2.13 37.21 3.88
CA ARG A 13 3.11 36.42 3.12
C ARG A 13 3.22 36.82 1.65
N TYR A 14 2.16 37.36 1.05
CA TYR A 14 2.12 37.68 -0.38
C TYR A 14 1.57 39.10 -0.64
N PRO A 15 2.39 40.15 -0.50
CA PRO A 15 1.93 41.56 -0.58
C PRO A 15 1.44 42.02 -1.97
N GLY A 16 1.53 41.17 -2.99
CA GLY A 16 0.96 41.41 -4.32
C GLY A 16 -0.46 40.84 -4.50
N LEU A 17 -0.96 40.07 -3.55
CA LEU A 17 -2.29 39.46 -3.63
C LEU A 17 -3.34 40.50 -3.21
N LYS A 18 -4.04 41.09 -4.17
CA LYS A 18 -5.22 41.93 -3.89
C LYS A 18 -6.44 41.02 -3.81
N ARG A 19 -7.19 41.10 -2.70
CA ARG A 19 -8.53 40.54 -2.62
C ARG A 19 -9.41 41.40 -3.53
N GLU A 20 -9.58 40.96 -4.77
CA GLU A 20 -10.67 41.47 -5.60
C GLU A 20 -11.95 40.89 -5.01
N ASP A 21 -12.68 41.67 -4.21
CA ASP A 21 -14.05 41.36 -3.81
C ASP A 21 -14.96 41.48 -5.05
N LYS A 22 -14.77 40.57 -6.00
CA LYS A 22 -15.78 40.27 -6.99
C LYS A 22 -16.81 39.45 -6.24
N GLU A 23 -18.05 39.94 -6.16
CA GLU A 23 -19.19 39.11 -5.79
C GLU A 23 -19.13 37.85 -6.66
N VAL A 24 -18.70 36.74 -6.06
CA VAL A 24 -18.78 35.43 -6.70
C VAL A 24 -20.26 35.08 -6.65
N ILE A 25 -20.99 35.49 -7.68
CA ILE A 25 -22.34 34.99 -7.92
C ILE A 25 -22.17 33.47 -8.09
N PRO A 26 -22.71 32.62 -7.20
CA PRO A 26 -22.61 31.19 -7.35
C PRO A 26 -23.48 30.78 -8.55
N GLN A 27 -22.89 30.78 -9.74
CA GLN A 27 -23.55 30.26 -10.92
C GLN A 27 -23.62 28.73 -10.79
N ALA A 28 -24.82 28.18 -11.01
CA ALA A 28 -25.13 26.76 -10.80
C ALA A 28 -24.25 25.82 -11.66
N SER A 29 -23.70 26.32 -12.77
CA SER A 29 -22.65 25.67 -13.56
C SER A 29 -21.81 26.70 -14.36
N PHE A 30 -20.63 26.29 -14.83
CA PHE A 30 -19.82 27.11 -15.77
C PHE A 30 -20.57 27.41 -17.07
N MET A 31 -21.48 26.54 -17.51
CA MET A 31 -22.30 26.80 -18.69
C MET A 31 -23.29 27.94 -18.46
N ASP A 32 -23.89 28.00 -17.26
CA ASP A 32 -24.74 29.12 -16.87
C ASP A 32 -23.93 30.42 -16.77
N ALA A 33 -22.65 30.32 -16.38
CA ALA A 33 -21.72 31.44 -16.39
C ALA A 33 -21.46 32.00 -17.77
N VAL A 34 -21.11 31.11 -18.70
CA VAL A 34 -20.84 31.46 -20.10
C VAL A 34 -22.11 32.03 -20.75
N ALA A 35 -23.27 31.44 -20.51
CA ALA A 35 -24.54 31.93 -21.03
C ALA A 35 -24.92 33.31 -20.45
N ALA A 36 -24.74 33.53 -19.15
CA ALA A 36 -25.01 34.83 -18.52
C ALA A 36 -24.06 35.93 -19.02
N ILE A 37 -22.77 35.59 -19.22
CA ILE A 37 -21.80 36.52 -19.81
C ILE A 37 -22.19 36.84 -21.26
N HIS A 38 -22.59 35.82 -22.04
CA HIS A 38 -23.05 35.99 -23.41
C HIS A 38 -24.23 36.97 -23.50
N GLU A 39 -25.29 36.74 -22.71
CA GLU A 39 -26.47 37.62 -22.69
C GLU A 39 -26.14 39.04 -22.23
N LYS A 40 -25.28 39.18 -21.21
CA LYS A 40 -24.83 40.50 -20.75
C LYS A 40 -24.06 41.25 -21.84
N GLN A 41 -23.12 40.59 -22.51
CA GLN A 41 -22.33 41.19 -23.59
C GLN A 41 -23.21 41.52 -24.81
N LYS A 42 -24.21 40.67 -25.11
CA LYS A 42 -25.21 40.94 -26.16
C LYS A 42 -25.99 42.23 -25.87
N ALA A 43 -26.47 42.40 -24.64
CA ALA A 43 -27.20 43.60 -24.23
C ALA A 43 -26.32 44.87 -24.26
N GLU A 44 -25.09 44.78 -23.75
CA GLU A 44 -24.13 45.90 -23.74
C GLU A 44 -23.75 46.34 -25.15
N LEU A 45 -23.46 45.38 -26.05
CA LEU A 45 -23.12 45.67 -27.44
C LEU A 45 -24.30 46.28 -28.20
N ARG A 46 -25.52 45.77 -28.00
CA ARG A 46 -26.72 46.34 -28.60
C ARG A 46 -26.96 47.78 -28.17
N ALA A 47 -26.84 48.07 -26.87
CA ALA A 47 -26.98 49.43 -26.36
C ALA A 47 -25.93 50.39 -26.95
N LEU A 48 -24.69 49.95 -27.07
CA LEU A 48 -23.60 50.73 -27.67
C LEU A 48 -23.83 50.98 -29.18
N VAL A 49 -24.37 49.99 -29.89
CA VAL A 49 -24.71 50.11 -31.32
C VAL A 49 -25.89 51.06 -31.51
N GLU A 50 -26.94 50.94 -30.71
CA GLU A 50 -28.09 51.85 -30.71
C GLU A 50 -27.66 53.31 -30.42
N GLU A 51 -26.76 53.53 -29.47
CA GLU A 51 -26.17 54.86 -29.19
C GLU A 51 -25.34 55.39 -30.37
N TYR A 52 -24.55 54.55 -31.02
CA TYR A 52 -23.74 54.93 -32.18
C TYR A 52 -24.61 55.35 -33.37
N TYR A 53 -25.59 54.54 -33.77
CA TYR A 53 -26.48 54.89 -34.89
C TYR A 53 -27.42 56.05 -34.55
N GLY A 54 -27.84 56.17 -33.27
CA GLY A 54 -28.61 57.33 -32.79
C GLY A 54 -27.83 58.64 -32.84
N SER A 55 -26.52 58.61 -32.60
CA SER A 55 -25.63 59.79 -32.65
C SER A 55 -25.04 60.09 -34.04
N LEU A 56 -25.17 59.19 -35.01
CA LEU A 56 -24.64 59.33 -36.36
C LEU A 56 -25.33 60.45 -37.16
N GLY A 57 -26.66 60.59 -37.03
CA GLY A 57 -27.44 61.61 -37.76
C GLY A 57 -27.27 61.52 -39.28
N GLU A 58 -26.90 62.63 -39.93
CA GLU A 58 -26.60 62.68 -41.38
C GLU A 58 -25.13 62.36 -41.72
N ARG A 59 -24.28 62.00 -40.75
CA ARG A 59 -22.86 61.76 -40.99
C ARG A 59 -22.64 60.42 -41.70
N GLU A 60 -21.79 60.42 -42.72
CA GLU A 60 -21.43 59.17 -43.39
C GLU A 60 -20.59 58.25 -42.48
N ILE A 61 -20.88 56.94 -42.55
CA ILE A 61 -20.10 55.90 -41.89
C ILE A 61 -18.67 55.91 -42.45
N THR A 62 -17.70 55.99 -41.55
CA THR A 62 -16.27 56.19 -41.89
C THR A 62 -15.54 54.91 -42.34
N ARG A 63 -16.18 53.73 -42.23
CA ARG A 63 -15.57 52.42 -42.51
C ARG A 63 -16.55 51.49 -43.24
N LYS A 64 -16.85 51.82 -44.49
CA LYS A 64 -17.84 51.11 -45.32
C LYS A 64 -17.29 49.78 -45.84
N LYS A 65 -18.21 48.86 -46.16
CA LYS A 65 -17.88 47.59 -46.81
C LYS A 65 -17.26 47.87 -48.19
N GLY A 66 -16.05 47.38 -48.43
CA GLY A 66 -15.33 47.56 -49.70
C GLY A 66 -14.35 48.74 -49.74
N ASP A 67 -14.21 49.51 -48.64
CA ASP A 67 -13.15 50.49 -48.52
C ASP A 67 -11.77 49.77 -48.54
N PRO A 68 -10.81 50.16 -49.40
CA PRO A 68 -9.48 49.56 -49.44
C PRO A 68 -8.72 49.62 -48.11
N ALA A 69 -9.11 50.49 -47.18
CA ALA A 69 -8.56 50.54 -45.83
C ALA A 69 -9.20 49.57 -44.82
N CYS A 70 -10.31 48.90 -45.18
CA CYS A 70 -11.05 48.00 -44.29
C CYS A 70 -10.90 46.52 -44.67
N THR A 71 -10.61 45.67 -43.69
CA THR A 71 -10.68 44.21 -43.86
C THR A 71 -12.13 43.74 -43.83
N PRO A 72 -12.47 42.59 -44.45
CA PRO A 72 -13.82 42.01 -44.42
C PRO A 72 -14.42 41.85 -43.02
N THR A 73 -13.57 41.77 -41.99
CA THR A 73 -13.97 41.65 -40.58
C THR A 73 -14.13 42.99 -39.86
N ARG A 74 -13.57 44.10 -40.36
CA ARG A 74 -13.46 45.39 -39.62
C ARG A 74 -14.31 46.54 -40.17
N TYR A 75 -15.17 46.30 -41.16
CA TYR A 75 -16.12 47.31 -41.62
C TYR A 75 -17.29 47.48 -40.63
N ILE A 76 -17.90 48.66 -40.63
CA ILE A 76 -19.13 48.99 -39.91
C ILE A 76 -20.29 48.82 -40.91
N PRO A 77 -21.25 47.91 -40.65
CA PRO A 77 -22.44 47.75 -41.49
C PRO A 77 -23.24 49.04 -41.69
N ASP A 78 -24.07 49.07 -42.73
CA ASP A 78 -24.80 50.30 -43.08
C ASP A 78 -26.08 50.47 -42.26
N THR A 79 -26.61 49.37 -41.71
CA THR A 79 -27.83 49.36 -40.88
C THR A 79 -27.55 48.81 -39.48
N LEU A 80 -28.41 49.21 -38.53
CA LEU A 80 -28.41 48.69 -37.16
C LEU A 80 -28.57 47.15 -37.15
N GLU A 81 -29.52 46.64 -37.95
CA GLU A 81 -29.85 45.22 -38.05
C GLU A 81 -28.64 44.39 -38.50
N GLU A 82 -27.91 44.85 -39.54
CA GLU A 82 -26.71 44.15 -40.01
C GLU A 82 -25.55 44.19 -38.98
N PHE A 83 -25.47 45.26 -38.17
CA PHE A 83 -24.48 45.34 -37.09
C PHE A 83 -24.83 44.38 -35.95
N ASP A 84 -26.10 44.32 -35.56
CA ASP A 84 -26.59 43.39 -34.55
C ASP A 84 -26.38 41.93 -34.97
N GLU A 85 -26.70 41.57 -36.23
CA GLU A 85 -26.43 40.24 -36.78
C GLU A 85 -24.93 39.88 -36.74
N LYS A 86 -24.06 40.85 -37.10
CA LYS A 86 -22.60 40.66 -37.05
C LYS A 86 -22.07 40.46 -35.63
N ASN A 87 -22.60 41.22 -34.67
CA ASN A 87 -22.26 41.07 -33.25
C ASN A 87 -22.75 39.73 -32.70
N GLU A 88 -23.98 39.33 -33.04
CA GLU A 88 -24.56 38.05 -32.62
C GLU A 88 -23.76 36.87 -33.18
N ALA A 89 -23.36 36.92 -34.45
CA ALA A 89 -22.46 35.91 -35.03
C ALA A 89 -21.12 35.85 -34.28
N SER A 90 -20.50 37.00 -34.00
CA SER A 90 -19.20 37.06 -33.29
C SER A 90 -19.30 36.55 -31.85
N LEU A 91 -20.39 36.88 -31.14
CA LEU A 91 -20.65 36.38 -29.78
C LEU A 91 -20.93 34.87 -29.77
N SER A 92 -21.66 34.35 -30.77
CA SER A 92 -21.90 32.90 -30.94
C SER A 92 -20.58 32.16 -31.19
N GLU A 93 -19.69 32.67 -32.04
CA GLU A 93 -18.36 32.08 -32.27
C GLU A 93 -17.52 32.03 -30.98
N LEU A 94 -17.53 33.11 -30.18
CA LEU A 94 -16.84 33.14 -28.89
C LEU A 94 -17.46 32.17 -27.88
N HIS A 95 -18.79 32.07 -27.85
CA HIS A 95 -19.52 31.11 -27.03
C HIS A 95 -19.13 29.67 -27.40
N GLU A 96 -19.18 29.32 -28.69
CA GLU A 96 -18.77 28.01 -29.20
C GLU A 96 -17.32 27.69 -28.84
N ALA A 97 -16.39 28.64 -29.05
CA ALA A 97 -14.99 28.47 -28.68
C ALA A 97 -14.79 28.25 -27.17
N ALA A 98 -15.54 28.96 -26.32
CA ALA A 98 -15.50 28.77 -24.87
C ALA A 98 -16.03 27.39 -24.45
N VAL A 99 -17.11 26.92 -25.09
CA VAL A 99 -17.68 25.59 -24.87
C VAL A 99 -16.71 24.49 -25.32
N GLU A 100 -16.09 24.61 -26.48
CA GLU A 100 -15.07 23.66 -26.96
C GLU A 100 -13.85 23.63 -26.04
N TYR A 101 -13.38 24.79 -25.57
CA TYR A 101 -12.30 24.87 -24.61
C TYR A 101 -12.63 24.14 -23.31
N LEU A 102 -13.84 24.33 -22.78
CA LEU A 102 -14.31 23.61 -21.60
C LEU A 102 -14.36 22.10 -21.84
N LYS A 103 -14.94 21.65 -22.96
CA LYS A 103 -14.96 20.22 -23.35
C LYS A 103 -13.53 19.65 -23.37
N GLY A 104 -12.58 20.38 -23.92
CA GLY A 104 -11.15 20.02 -23.91
C GLY A 104 -10.58 19.87 -22.50
N LYS A 105 -10.91 20.78 -21.57
CA LYS A 105 -10.48 20.70 -20.16
C LYS A 105 -11.10 19.53 -19.40
N VAL A 106 -12.40 19.29 -19.60
CA VAL A 106 -13.10 18.14 -19.02
C VAL A 106 -12.48 16.84 -19.51
N ARG A 107 -12.19 16.74 -20.82
CA ARG A 107 -11.50 15.58 -21.41
C ARG A 107 -10.10 15.37 -20.82
N TYR A 108 -9.34 16.45 -20.63
CA TYR A 108 -8.03 16.37 -19.99
C TYR A 108 -8.12 15.87 -18.53
N PHE A 109 -9.07 16.40 -17.76
CA PHE A 109 -9.31 15.96 -16.38
C PHE A 109 -9.70 14.48 -16.29
N ARG A 110 -10.61 14.02 -17.17
CA ARG A 110 -10.94 12.58 -17.33
C ARG A 110 -9.70 11.74 -17.60
N SER A 111 -8.81 12.20 -18.48
CA SER A 111 -7.55 11.50 -18.75
C SER A 111 -6.64 11.43 -17.52
N GLN A 112 -6.60 12.46 -16.67
CA GLN A 112 -5.82 12.43 -15.43
C GLN A 112 -6.39 11.42 -14.43
N ILE A 113 -7.71 11.40 -14.26
CA ILE A 113 -8.40 10.43 -13.40
C ILE A 113 -8.18 8.99 -13.90
N ALA A 114 -8.27 8.76 -15.21
CA ALA A 114 -7.97 7.45 -15.79
C ALA A 114 -6.52 7.02 -15.51
N ARG A 115 -5.55 7.93 -15.67
CA ARG A 115 -4.13 7.65 -15.36
C ARG A 115 -3.93 7.34 -13.88
N LEU A 116 -4.51 8.14 -12.98
CA LEU A 116 -4.48 7.90 -11.54
C LEU A 116 -5.03 6.51 -11.21
N SER A 117 -6.19 6.16 -11.76
CA SER A 117 -6.82 4.84 -11.59
C SER A 117 -5.91 3.69 -12.04
N THR A 118 -5.11 3.88 -13.10
CA THR A 118 -4.13 2.85 -13.50
C THR A 118 -2.93 2.71 -12.56
N MET A 119 -2.59 3.77 -11.79
CA MET A 119 -1.48 3.76 -10.83
C MET A 119 -1.88 3.22 -9.46
N MET A 120 -3.13 3.40 -9.04
CA MET A 120 -3.65 2.94 -7.76
C MET A 120 -3.27 1.48 -7.42
N PRO A 121 -3.48 0.47 -8.31
CA PRO A 121 -3.02 -0.90 -8.09
C PRO A 121 -1.53 -1.04 -7.75
N ARG A 122 -0.68 -0.24 -8.41
CA ARG A 122 0.78 -0.29 -8.25
C ARG A 122 1.21 0.27 -6.90
N VAL A 123 0.53 1.31 -6.40
CA VAL A 123 0.79 1.89 -5.08
C VAL A 123 0.57 0.85 -3.98
N ALA A 124 -0.54 0.11 -4.05
CA ALA A 124 -0.83 -0.94 -3.07
C ALA A 124 0.22 -2.06 -3.09
N ALA A 125 0.61 -2.52 -4.28
CA ALA A 125 1.65 -3.53 -4.43
C ALA A 125 3.01 -3.04 -3.89
N ALA A 126 3.38 -1.79 -4.17
CA ALA A 126 4.62 -1.18 -3.68
C ALA A 126 4.64 -1.05 -2.15
N LEU A 127 3.53 -0.62 -1.53
CA LEU A 127 3.43 -0.54 -0.07
C LEU A 127 3.67 -1.91 0.58
N PHE A 128 2.95 -2.95 0.13
CA PHE A 128 3.09 -4.27 0.75
C PHE A 128 4.48 -4.90 0.49
N ALA A 129 5.09 -4.61 -0.66
CA ALA A 129 6.47 -5.02 -0.92
C ALA A 129 7.46 -4.33 0.04
N ASP A 130 7.34 -3.02 0.24
CA ASP A 130 8.18 -2.26 1.19
C ASP A 130 8.04 -2.76 2.63
N VAL A 131 6.80 -2.94 3.11
CA VAL A 131 6.53 -3.48 4.46
C VAL A 131 7.21 -4.84 4.63
N THR A 132 7.11 -5.70 3.62
CA THR A 132 7.72 -7.04 3.65
C THR A 132 9.24 -6.99 3.65
N GLU A 133 9.84 -6.13 2.82
CA GLU A 133 11.28 -5.96 2.75
C GLU A 133 11.84 -5.40 4.06
N ARG A 134 11.16 -4.41 4.66
CA ARG A 134 11.53 -3.84 5.96
C ARG A 134 11.49 -4.90 7.06
N ALA A 135 10.43 -5.69 7.16
CA ALA A 135 10.33 -6.77 8.15
C ALA A 135 11.48 -7.78 7.99
N ARG A 136 11.71 -8.29 6.77
CA ARG A 136 12.83 -9.20 6.48
C ARG A 136 14.20 -8.61 6.76
N LYS A 137 14.37 -7.30 6.56
CA LYS A 137 15.64 -6.62 6.87
C LYS A 137 15.85 -6.53 8.37
N ARG A 138 14.83 -6.16 9.15
CA ARG A 138 14.89 -6.09 10.62
C ARG A 138 15.18 -7.46 11.23
N GLU A 139 14.45 -8.48 10.78
CA GLU A 139 14.64 -9.87 11.17
C GLU A 139 16.09 -10.33 10.92
N ARG A 140 16.61 -10.18 9.70
CA ARG A 140 17.98 -10.58 9.36
C ARG A 140 19.04 -9.89 10.22
N VAL A 141 18.88 -8.60 10.49
CA VAL A 141 19.84 -7.85 11.32
C VAL A 141 19.83 -8.35 12.76
N ARG A 142 18.64 -8.58 13.33
CA ARG A 142 18.49 -9.07 14.72
C ARG A 142 18.98 -10.52 14.87
N LEU A 143 18.60 -11.40 13.95
CA LEU A 143 19.06 -12.79 13.95
C LEU A 143 20.57 -12.89 13.74
N LYS A 144 21.17 -12.02 12.92
CA LYS A 144 22.61 -11.97 12.77
C LYS A 144 23.30 -11.61 14.09
N ALA A 145 22.81 -10.58 14.78
CA ALA A 145 23.40 -10.18 16.06
C ALA A 145 23.32 -11.29 17.13
N LEU A 146 22.18 -11.99 17.20
CA LEU A 146 22.02 -13.16 18.09
C LEU A 146 22.97 -14.30 17.71
N ARG A 147 23.09 -14.60 16.40
CA ARG A 147 23.99 -15.63 15.90
C ARG A 147 25.46 -15.30 16.20
N ASP A 148 25.90 -14.08 15.92
CA ASP A 148 27.27 -13.64 16.19
C ASP A 148 27.60 -13.76 17.69
N ALA A 149 26.66 -13.43 18.57
CA ALA A 149 26.81 -13.59 20.02
C ALA A 149 26.87 -15.08 20.43
N TYR A 150 25.97 -15.91 19.90
CA TYR A 150 25.95 -17.34 20.15
C TYR A 150 27.22 -18.05 19.66
N GLU A 151 27.71 -17.72 18.46
CA GLU A 151 28.94 -18.30 17.88
C GLU A 151 30.17 -17.99 18.75
N ALA A 152 30.22 -16.81 19.38
CA ALA A 152 31.28 -16.46 20.32
C ALA A 152 31.23 -17.32 21.60
N GLU A 153 30.04 -17.54 22.17
CA GLU A 153 29.86 -18.44 23.31
C GLU A 153 30.16 -19.89 22.94
N GLN A 154 29.73 -20.31 21.75
CA GLN A 154 29.96 -21.64 21.23
C GLN A 154 31.45 -21.94 21.09
N THR A 155 32.21 -21.00 20.55
CA THR A 155 33.66 -21.10 20.43
C THR A 155 34.31 -21.27 21.81
N ALA A 156 33.85 -20.53 22.82
CA ALA A 156 34.41 -20.60 24.17
C ALA A 156 34.18 -21.96 24.85
N TRP A 157 32.98 -22.55 24.76
CA TRP A 157 32.76 -23.88 25.34
C TRP A 157 33.38 -25.00 24.52
N MET A 158 33.58 -24.82 23.21
CA MET A 158 34.28 -25.80 22.37
C MET A 158 35.77 -25.86 22.73
N ALA A 159 36.41 -24.72 22.98
CA ALA A 159 37.77 -24.68 23.51
C ALA A 159 37.87 -25.37 24.88
N THR A 160 36.87 -25.17 25.75
CA THR A 160 36.80 -25.85 27.05
C THR A 160 36.65 -27.36 26.90
N ARG A 161 35.80 -27.80 25.98
CA ARG A 161 35.59 -29.22 25.61
C ARG A 161 36.89 -29.87 25.15
N GLU A 162 37.60 -29.24 24.22
CA GLU A 162 38.88 -29.75 23.71
C GLU A 162 39.95 -29.80 24.81
N GLY A 163 40.00 -28.78 25.67
CA GLY A 163 40.88 -28.76 26.83
C GLY A 163 40.58 -29.88 27.82
N ASN A 164 39.31 -30.14 28.13
CA ASN A 164 38.90 -31.24 29.01
C ASN A 164 39.27 -32.60 28.40
N ASN A 165 39.05 -32.78 27.10
CA ASN A 165 39.43 -33.98 26.36
C ASN A 165 40.94 -34.23 26.36
N ALA A 166 41.76 -33.19 26.18
CA ALA A 166 43.22 -33.31 26.26
C ALA A 166 43.72 -33.63 27.69
N ASN A 167 42.98 -33.20 28.71
CA ASN A 167 43.30 -33.47 30.11
C ASN A 167 42.86 -34.87 30.57
N LEU A 168 41.94 -35.53 29.85
CA LEU A 168 41.52 -36.89 30.13
C LEU A 168 42.62 -37.88 29.72
N LYS A 169 43.60 -38.08 30.62
CA LYS A 169 44.75 -38.96 30.40
C LYS A 169 44.51 -40.34 31.01
N PRO A 170 45.05 -41.44 30.43
CA PRO A 170 44.95 -42.79 31.01
C PRO A 170 45.46 -42.88 32.46
N ALA A 171 46.44 -42.05 32.84
CA ALA A 171 46.99 -42.00 34.19
C ALA A 171 45.95 -41.63 35.28
N LEU A 172 44.84 -40.99 34.88
CA LEU A 172 43.75 -40.62 35.79
C LEU A 172 42.90 -41.83 36.26
N GLY A 173 43.10 -43.02 35.68
CA GLY A 173 42.46 -44.25 36.17
C GLY A 173 43.00 -44.73 37.53
N ASN A 174 44.20 -44.32 37.92
CA ASN A 174 44.79 -44.71 39.21
C ASN A 174 43.97 -44.15 40.40
N GLU A 175 43.74 -44.96 41.43
CA GLU A 175 43.04 -44.55 42.66
C GLU A 175 43.58 -43.24 43.27
N ASN A 176 44.89 -43.02 43.20
CA ASN A 176 45.52 -41.80 43.74
C ASN A 176 45.18 -40.53 42.94
N ALA A 177 44.79 -40.67 41.67
CA ALA A 177 44.40 -39.58 40.78
C ALA A 177 42.88 -39.34 40.72
N ARG A 178 42.11 -40.09 41.52
CA ARG A 178 40.64 -40.00 41.55
C ARG A 178 40.10 -38.59 41.81
N PRO A 179 40.66 -37.79 42.75
CA PRO A 179 40.20 -36.43 42.97
C PRO A 179 40.35 -35.52 41.74
N GLU A 180 41.40 -35.73 40.95
CA GLU A 180 41.65 -34.96 39.72
C GLU A 180 40.65 -35.35 38.61
N LEU A 181 40.36 -36.65 38.48
CA LEU A 181 39.33 -37.14 37.56
C LEU A 181 37.94 -36.61 37.92
N ASP A 182 37.57 -36.64 39.20
CA ASP A 182 36.27 -36.14 39.65
C ASP A 182 36.16 -34.62 39.45
N ALA A 183 37.22 -33.85 39.69
CA ALA A 183 37.26 -32.42 39.39
C ALA A 183 37.13 -32.13 37.87
N LEU A 184 37.72 -32.97 37.01
CA LEU A 184 37.54 -32.88 35.55
C LEU A 184 36.09 -33.18 35.14
N CYS A 185 35.45 -34.19 35.75
CA CYS A 185 34.05 -34.52 35.50
C CYS A 185 33.10 -33.38 35.92
N VAL A 186 33.33 -32.73 37.06
CA VAL A 186 32.52 -31.59 37.50
C VAL A 186 32.61 -30.44 36.49
N ARG A 187 33.83 -30.07 36.06
CA ARG A 187 34.03 -29.02 35.05
C ARG A 187 33.34 -29.36 33.72
N GLU A 188 33.39 -30.61 33.31
CA GLU A 188 32.72 -31.06 32.09
C GLU A 188 31.19 -30.99 32.22
N GLN A 189 30.62 -31.43 33.33
CA GLN A 189 29.19 -31.36 33.60
C GLN A 189 28.69 -29.92 33.64
N GLU A 190 29.43 -29.00 34.27
CA GLU A 190 29.13 -27.57 34.27
C GLU A 190 29.13 -27.00 32.85
N ARG A 191 30.17 -27.32 32.06
CA ARG A 191 30.26 -26.89 30.66
C ARG A 191 29.12 -27.44 29.82
N HIS A 192 28.81 -28.73 29.95
CA HIS A 192 27.72 -29.38 29.22
C HIS A 192 26.37 -28.71 29.54
N THR A 193 26.09 -28.50 30.83
CA THR A 193 24.86 -27.83 31.29
C THR A 193 24.77 -26.42 30.71
N ARG A 194 25.88 -25.67 30.73
CA ARG A 194 25.94 -24.34 30.12
C ARG A 194 25.72 -24.37 28.61
N ALA A 195 26.33 -25.32 27.90
CA ALA A 195 26.21 -25.44 26.45
C ALA A 195 24.79 -25.77 26.01
N VAL A 196 24.14 -26.72 26.69
CA VAL A 196 22.72 -27.05 26.44
C VAL A 196 21.83 -25.85 26.73
N LYS A 197 22.01 -25.21 27.90
CA LYS A 197 21.19 -24.06 28.27
C LYS A 197 21.33 -22.90 27.28
N ALA A 198 22.54 -22.49 26.92
CA ALA A 198 22.69 -21.36 26.00
C ALA A 198 22.24 -21.70 24.57
N THR A 199 22.26 -22.99 24.17
CA THR A 199 21.65 -23.43 22.91
C THR A 199 20.12 -23.30 22.95
N ASP A 200 19.49 -23.65 24.07
CA ASP A 200 18.05 -23.48 24.27
C ASP A 200 17.65 -22.00 24.36
N ASP A 201 18.40 -21.20 25.13
CA ASP A 201 18.17 -19.75 25.27
C ASP A 201 18.31 -19.05 23.90
N ALA A 202 19.36 -19.35 23.13
CA ALA A 202 19.57 -18.78 21.79
C ALA A 202 18.49 -19.19 20.78
N LEU A 203 17.98 -20.43 20.87
CA LEU A 203 16.85 -20.89 20.08
C LEU A 203 15.60 -20.06 20.42
N ILE A 204 15.27 -19.92 21.71
CA ILE A 204 14.11 -19.15 22.16
C ILE A 204 14.22 -17.70 21.72
N ASP A 205 15.36 -17.04 21.95
CA ASP A 205 15.58 -15.64 21.57
C ASP A 205 15.41 -15.44 20.05
N ALA A 206 15.92 -16.38 19.24
CA ALA A 206 15.78 -16.29 17.80
C ALA A 206 14.33 -16.50 17.33
N LEU A 207 13.61 -17.44 17.95
CA LEU A 207 12.18 -17.68 17.70
C LEU A 207 11.32 -16.47 18.12
N GLU A 208 11.66 -15.79 19.22
CA GLU A 208 10.99 -14.56 19.65
C GLU A 208 11.20 -13.40 18.66
N VAL A 209 12.41 -13.26 18.11
CA VAL A 209 12.68 -12.28 17.04
C VAL A 209 11.80 -12.57 15.82
N MET A 210 11.73 -13.82 15.36
CA MET A 210 10.90 -14.22 14.24
C MET A 210 9.40 -13.97 14.52
N GLY A 211 8.94 -14.33 15.71
CA GLY A 211 7.55 -14.08 16.14
C GLY A 211 7.23 -12.59 16.17
N THR A 212 8.12 -11.76 16.70
CA THR A 212 7.92 -10.32 16.80
C THR A 212 7.88 -9.64 15.44
N GLU A 213 8.84 -9.93 14.55
CA GLU A 213 8.89 -9.29 13.22
C GLU A 213 7.74 -9.75 12.32
N SER A 214 7.36 -11.03 12.40
CA SER A 214 6.20 -11.54 11.65
C SER A 214 4.88 -10.94 12.13
N TRP A 215 4.73 -10.72 13.44
CA TRP A 215 3.57 -10.00 13.99
C TRP A 215 3.51 -8.55 13.54
N GLN A 216 4.64 -7.82 13.60
CA GLN A 216 4.72 -6.44 13.13
C GLN A 216 4.35 -6.32 11.65
N LEU A 217 4.84 -7.22 10.80
CA LEU A 217 4.43 -7.27 9.40
C LEU A 217 2.92 -7.45 9.25
N TRP A 218 2.35 -8.40 9.99
CA TRP A 218 0.92 -8.69 9.94
C TRP A 218 0.09 -7.45 10.34
N THR A 219 0.48 -6.76 11.41
CA THR A 219 -0.18 -5.52 11.85
C THR A 219 -0.03 -4.40 10.83
N GLU A 220 1.17 -4.16 10.31
CA GLU A 220 1.45 -3.13 9.29
C GLU A 220 0.64 -3.39 8.00
N VAL A 221 0.58 -4.63 7.52
CA VAL A 221 -0.17 -5.01 6.32
C VAL A 221 -1.68 -4.86 6.54
N THR A 222 -2.20 -5.28 7.69
CA THR A 222 -3.62 -5.16 8.02
C THR A 222 -4.05 -3.70 8.10
N HIS A 223 -3.29 -2.88 8.84
CA HIS A 223 -3.54 -1.45 8.95
C HIS A 223 -3.40 -0.74 7.60
N GLY A 224 -2.30 -1.01 6.86
CA GLY A 224 -2.05 -0.45 5.54
C GLY A 224 -3.14 -0.81 4.52
N THR A 225 -3.73 -2.01 4.63
CA THR A 225 -4.89 -2.39 3.80
C THR A 225 -6.07 -1.47 4.05
N SER A 226 -6.46 -1.28 5.32
CA SER A 226 -7.57 -0.40 5.67
C SER A 226 -7.33 1.04 5.20
N GLN A 227 -6.12 1.58 5.41
CA GLN A 227 -5.76 2.93 4.98
C GLN A 227 -5.82 3.12 3.46
N ILE A 228 -5.29 2.16 2.69
CA ILE A 228 -5.35 2.23 1.21
C ILE A 228 -6.79 2.16 0.72
N LEU A 229 -7.62 1.27 1.28
CA LEU A 229 -9.01 1.14 0.86
C LEU A 229 -9.77 2.45 1.14
N THR A 230 -9.62 3.04 2.34
CA THR A 230 -10.22 4.34 2.67
C THR A 230 -9.74 5.47 1.74
N LEU A 231 -8.45 5.47 1.40
CA LEU A 231 -7.90 6.44 0.45
C LEU A 231 -8.53 6.26 -0.94
N PHE A 232 -8.75 5.02 -1.37
CA PHE A 232 -9.34 4.73 -2.67
C PHE A 232 -10.85 5.00 -2.72
N ASP A 233 -11.55 4.88 -1.58
CA ASP A 233 -12.97 5.26 -1.44
C ASP A 233 -13.16 6.77 -1.55
N THR A 234 -12.16 7.57 -1.17
CA THR A 234 -12.18 9.04 -1.25
C THR A 234 -11.55 9.59 -2.55
N THR A 235 -10.97 8.71 -3.38
CA THR A 235 -10.35 9.11 -4.65
C THR A 235 -11.36 9.08 -5.78
N VAL A 236 -11.48 10.18 -6.52
CA VAL A 236 -12.33 10.26 -7.72
C VAL A 236 -11.87 9.23 -8.76
N GLN A 237 -12.80 8.41 -9.22
CA GLN A 237 -12.61 7.36 -10.21
C GLN A 237 -13.29 7.72 -11.53
N PRO A 238 -12.92 7.06 -12.65
CA PRO A 238 -13.54 7.33 -13.95
C PRO A 238 -15.06 7.17 -13.95
N ALA A 239 -15.62 6.27 -13.14
CA ALA A 239 -17.06 6.03 -13.07
C ALA A 239 -17.82 7.07 -12.23
N ASP A 240 -17.12 7.90 -11.43
CA ASP A 240 -17.74 9.03 -10.72
C ASP A 240 -18.01 10.21 -11.66
N LEU A 241 -17.46 10.18 -12.88
CA LEU A 241 -17.62 11.23 -13.87
C LEU A 241 -18.85 10.95 -14.74
N VAL A 242 -19.62 11.99 -15.06
CA VAL A 242 -20.76 11.89 -15.99
C VAL A 242 -20.28 11.28 -17.31
N GLN A 243 -20.93 10.19 -17.72
CA GLN A 243 -20.64 9.52 -18.99
C GLN A 243 -20.90 10.49 -20.14
N THR A 244 -19.96 10.57 -21.07
CA THR A 244 -20.13 11.35 -22.31
C THR A 244 -19.75 10.51 -23.50
N ASP A 245 -20.32 10.83 -24.67
CA ASP A 245 -20.07 10.10 -25.93
C ASP A 245 -18.57 10.03 -26.33
N GLU A 246 -17.71 10.86 -25.71
CA GLU A 246 -16.27 10.93 -25.96
C GLU A 246 -15.40 10.12 -24.97
N ASP A 247 -15.96 9.22 -24.14
CA ASP A 247 -15.18 8.53 -23.11
C ASP A 247 -14.00 7.72 -23.69
N VAL A 248 -12.80 8.24 -23.45
CA VAL A 248 -11.53 7.93 -24.15
C VAL A 248 -11.02 6.50 -23.92
N VAL A 249 -11.57 5.75 -22.96
CA VAL A 249 -11.03 4.42 -22.63
C VAL A 249 -12.14 3.43 -22.29
N ALA A 250 -12.92 3.04 -23.29
CA ALA A 250 -13.59 1.75 -23.24
C ALA A 250 -12.51 0.66 -23.20
N ARG A 251 -12.08 0.25 -21.99
CA ARG A 251 -11.28 -0.98 -21.84
C ARG A 251 -12.09 -2.10 -22.49
N ARG A 252 -11.63 -2.60 -23.62
CA ARG A 252 -12.26 -3.73 -24.33
C ARG A 252 -12.39 -4.88 -23.33
N LYS A 253 -13.63 -5.19 -22.92
CA LYS A 253 -13.89 -6.33 -22.04
C LYS A 253 -13.48 -7.60 -22.79
N THR A 254 -12.76 -8.49 -22.13
CA THR A 254 -12.43 -9.79 -22.73
C THR A 254 -13.71 -10.64 -22.83
N LEU A 255 -13.74 -11.57 -23.79
CA LEU A 255 -14.89 -12.48 -23.99
C LEU A 255 -15.27 -13.22 -22.69
N VAL A 256 -14.27 -13.59 -21.88
CA VAL A 256 -14.46 -14.24 -20.58
C VAL A 256 -15.14 -13.31 -19.57
N THR A 257 -14.83 -12.01 -19.59
CA THR A 257 -15.48 -11.01 -18.73
C THR A 257 -16.94 -10.84 -19.11
N LEU A 258 -17.23 -10.75 -20.41
CA LEU A 258 -18.59 -10.65 -20.94
C LEU A 258 -19.43 -11.89 -20.60
N LEU A 259 -18.85 -13.10 -20.75
CA LEU A 259 -19.51 -14.36 -20.36
C LEU A 259 -19.85 -14.40 -18.86
N LYS A 260 -18.94 -13.93 -17.99
CA LYS A 260 -19.21 -13.87 -16.55
C LYS A 260 -20.28 -12.85 -16.18
N GLU A 261 -20.33 -11.71 -16.87
CA GLU A 261 -21.41 -10.73 -16.71
C GLU A 261 -22.74 -11.32 -17.17
N TYR A 262 -22.77 -11.99 -18.32
CA TYR A 262 -23.97 -12.63 -18.84
C TYR A 262 -24.52 -13.71 -17.90
N VAL A 263 -23.66 -14.60 -17.41
CA VAL A 263 -24.03 -15.64 -16.42
C VAL A 263 -24.50 -15.02 -15.11
N LYS A 264 -23.93 -13.89 -14.67
CA LYS A 264 -24.40 -13.17 -13.48
C LYS A 264 -25.78 -12.54 -13.68
N ILE A 265 -26.00 -11.92 -14.85
CA ILE A 265 -27.29 -11.31 -15.20
C ILE A 265 -28.39 -12.39 -15.28
N GLU A 266 -28.05 -13.58 -15.81
CA GLU A 266 -28.97 -14.73 -15.86
C GLU A 266 -29.24 -15.36 -14.48
N ALA A 267 -28.26 -15.34 -13.57
CA ALA A 267 -28.37 -16.00 -12.26
C ALA A 267 -28.99 -15.12 -11.16
N ASP A 268 -28.69 -13.82 -11.14
CA ASP A 268 -29.06 -12.90 -10.03
C ASP A 268 -30.16 -11.88 -10.41
N GLY A 269 -30.65 -11.88 -11.65
CA GLY A 269 -31.50 -10.79 -12.17
C GLY A 269 -30.70 -9.49 -12.39
N GLU A 270 -31.37 -8.40 -12.79
CA GLU A 270 -30.73 -7.08 -12.93
C GLU A 270 -29.96 -6.74 -11.65
N GLN A 271 -28.66 -6.46 -11.77
CA GLN A 271 -27.87 -6.01 -10.62
C GLN A 271 -28.60 -4.81 -10.00
N PRO A 272 -28.83 -4.81 -8.66
CA PRO A 272 -29.43 -3.66 -8.03
C PRO A 272 -28.61 -2.43 -8.40
N ALA A 273 -29.25 -1.30 -8.71
CA ALA A 273 -28.53 -0.07 -8.93
C ALA A 273 -27.69 0.27 -7.69
N PRO A 274 -26.51 0.92 -7.83
CA PRO A 274 -25.77 1.38 -6.67
C PRO A 274 -26.64 2.32 -5.82
N PRO A 275 -26.39 2.39 -4.49
CA PRO A 275 -27.19 3.22 -3.60
C PRO A 275 -27.30 4.65 -4.10
N GLU A 276 -28.46 5.28 -3.91
CA GLU A 276 -28.72 6.64 -4.40
C GLU A 276 -27.61 7.60 -3.93
N GLY A 277 -26.97 8.29 -4.88
CA GLY A 277 -25.84 9.18 -4.63
C GLY A 277 -24.45 8.55 -4.57
N LYS A 278 -24.31 7.23 -4.81
CA LYS A 278 -22.99 6.56 -4.92
C LYS A 278 -22.77 5.97 -6.32
N ALA A 279 -21.56 6.14 -6.86
CA ALA A 279 -21.18 5.55 -8.14
C ALA A 279 -20.89 4.03 -8.05
N PHE A 280 -20.65 3.52 -6.82
CA PHE A 280 -20.22 2.14 -6.61
C PHE A 280 -21.05 1.45 -5.53
N HIS A 281 -21.23 0.13 -5.70
CA HIS A 281 -21.66 -0.73 -4.60
C HIS A 281 -20.58 -0.79 -3.54
N THR A 282 -21.00 -0.86 -2.29
CA THR A 282 -20.12 -1.19 -1.19
C THR A 282 -20.06 -2.71 -1.05
N ARG A 283 -18.85 -3.24 -0.86
CA ARG A 283 -18.60 -4.66 -0.63
C ARG A 283 -17.84 -4.87 0.66
N GLU A 284 -18.22 -5.93 1.34
CA GLU A 284 -17.51 -6.44 2.49
C GLU A 284 -16.37 -7.37 2.02
N TYR A 285 -15.14 -6.97 2.30
CA TYR A 285 -13.93 -7.73 2.03
C TYR A 285 -13.52 -8.52 3.27
N LYS A 286 -13.19 -9.80 3.06
CA LYS A 286 -12.73 -10.66 4.15
C LYS A 286 -11.49 -10.08 4.83
N GLY A 287 -11.50 -10.14 6.15
CA GLY A 287 -10.35 -9.81 6.98
C GLY A 287 -9.16 -10.73 6.75
N VAL A 288 -8.05 -10.41 7.41
CA VAL A 288 -6.82 -11.18 7.36
C VAL A 288 -6.90 -12.30 8.40
N LYS A 289 -6.46 -13.52 8.04
CA LYS A 289 -6.42 -14.64 9.01
C LYS A 289 -5.47 -14.30 10.17
N GLN A 290 -5.93 -14.56 11.39
CA GLN A 290 -5.16 -14.39 12.63
C GLN A 290 -4.36 -15.66 12.96
N GLY A 291 -3.39 -15.55 13.86
CA GLY A 291 -2.61 -16.68 14.39
C GLY A 291 -1.57 -17.31 13.46
N LYS A 292 -1.55 -16.99 12.16
CA LYS A 292 -0.59 -17.58 11.21
C LYS A 292 0.79 -16.93 11.22
N LEU A 293 0.92 -15.79 11.89
CA LEU A 293 2.15 -15.02 12.11
C LEU A 293 2.16 -14.57 13.57
N GLY A 294 3.34 -14.36 14.16
CA GLY A 294 3.48 -14.01 15.57
C GLY A 294 4.14 -15.10 16.40
N ALA A 295 4.10 -14.97 17.73
CA ALA A 295 4.72 -15.92 18.66
C ALA A 295 4.04 -17.30 18.66
N THR A 296 2.69 -17.33 18.64
CA THR A 296 1.90 -18.58 18.66
C THR A 296 2.37 -19.61 17.63
N PRO A 297 2.45 -19.30 16.32
CA PRO A 297 2.86 -20.29 15.32
C PRO A 297 4.29 -20.79 15.52
N VAL A 298 5.18 -19.95 16.05
CA VAL A 298 6.58 -20.31 16.28
C VAL A 298 6.67 -21.36 17.40
N PHE A 299 6.07 -21.07 18.55
CA PHE A 299 6.14 -21.95 19.72
C PHE A 299 5.31 -23.23 19.56
N LEU A 300 4.19 -23.18 18.84
CA LEU A 300 3.47 -24.40 18.45
C LEU A 300 4.31 -25.29 17.53
N SER A 301 5.07 -24.69 16.62
CA SER A 301 5.95 -25.44 15.73
C SER A 301 7.13 -26.06 16.47
N LEU A 302 7.73 -25.33 17.42
CA LEU A 302 8.77 -25.88 18.30
C LEU A 302 8.24 -27.10 19.05
N ARG A 303 7.11 -26.97 19.75
CA ARG A 303 6.51 -28.06 20.50
C ARG A 303 6.18 -29.26 19.61
N ALA A 304 5.59 -29.04 18.44
CA ALA A 304 5.26 -30.12 17.51
C ALA A 304 6.51 -30.87 17.03
N MET A 305 7.62 -30.15 16.79
CA MET A 305 8.89 -30.75 16.37
C MET A 305 9.65 -31.45 17.50
N GLU A 306 9.44 -31.03 18.74
CA GLU A 306 9.92 -31.75 19.93
C GLU A 306 9.16 -33.06 20.16
N GLU A 307 7.85 -33.07 19.90
CA GLU A 307 7.00 -34.26 19.98
C GLU A 307 7.23 -35.22 18.79
N ASP A 308 7.36 -34.69 17.57
CA ASP A 308 7.65 -35.43 16.35
C ASP A 308 8.64 -34.67 15.46
N ALA A 309 9.87 -35.16 15.36
CA ALA A 309 10.91 -34.56 14.53
C ALA A 309 10.56 -34.51 13.02
N ALA A 310 9.55 -35.27 12.57
CA ALA A 310 9.03 -35.23 11.21
C ALA A 310 7.92 -34.19 11.01
N ALA A 311 7.43 -33.54 12.07
CA ALA A 311 6.42 -32.49 11.98
C ALA A 311 6.95 -31.30 11.17
N GLY A 312 6.18 -30.89 10.14
CA GLY A 312 6.50 -29.73 9.32
C GLY A 312 5.86 -28.45 9.87
N THR A 313 6.64 -27.39 10.06
CA THR A 313 6.16 -26.08 10.54
C THR A 313 5.04 -25.53 9.64
N ALA A 314 5.12 -25.75 8.32
CA ALA A 314 4.07 -25.33 7.39
C ALA A 314 2.71 -26.00 7.69
N ALA A 315 2.70 -27.27 8.11
CA ALA A 315 1.48 -27.99 8.44
C ALA A 315 0.88 -27.48 9.77
N VAL A 316 1.73 -27.21 10.76
CA VAL A 316 1.34 -26.61 12.04
C VAL A 316 0.68 -25.24 11.82
N ILE A 317 1.32 -24.36 11.04
CA ILE A 317 0.79 -23.03 10.73
C ILE A 317 -0.49 -23.09 9.89
N ALA A 318 -0.60 -24.08 9.00
CA ALA A 318 -1.81 -24.31 8.22
C ALA A 318 -3.00 -24.66 9.11
N ALA A 319 -2.78 -25.47 10.16
CA ALA A 319 -3.78 -25.93 11.11
C ALA A 319 -4.25 -24.85 12.09
N ILE A 320 -3.52 -23.75 12.26
CA ILE A 320 -3.96 -22.63 13.11
C ILE A 320 -5.16 -21.93 12.48
N ASP A 321 -6.25 -21.89 13.25
CA ASP A 321 -7.50 -21.20 12.93
C ASP A 321 -7.94 -20.32 14.10
N GLU A 322 -7.29 -19.16 14.26
CA GLU A 322 -7.68 -18.12 15.21
C GLU A 322 -8.74 -17.16 14.61
N GLY A 323 -9.39 -17.58 13.52
CA GLY A 323 -10.34 -16.75 12.79
C GLY A 323 -9.66 -15.70 11.90
N SER A 324 -10.42 -14.63 11.61
CA SER A 324 -9.96 -13.50 10.80
C SER A 324 -10.25 -12.19 11.49
N THR A 325 -9.48 -11.15 11.16
CA THR A 325 -9.81 -9.78 11.55
C THR A 325 -11.20 -9.41 11.07
N ASP A 326 -11.73 -8.33 11.64
CA ASP A 326 -12.98 -7.75 11.19
C ASP A 326 -12.97 -7.52 9.67
N PRO A 327 -14.08 -7.83 9.00
CA PRO A 327 -14.22 -7.57 7.59
C PRO A 327 -14.16 -6.07 7.30
N ILE A 328 -13.55 -5.71 6.18
CA ILE A 328 -13.38 -4.32 5.78
C ILE A 328 -14.41 -3.99 4.72
N THR A 329 -15.22 -2.97 4.99
CA THR A 329 -16.25 -2.48 4.07
C THR A 329 -15.66 -1.36 3.22
N ALA A 330 -15.65 -1.52 1.88
CA ALA A 330 -15.12 -0.52 0.94
C ALA A 330 -15.86 -0.60 -0.41
N ASN A 331 -15.65 0.35 -1.32
CA ASN A 331 -16.29 0.33 -2.64
C ASN A 331 -15.83 -0.89 -3.47
N ASP A 332 -16.73 -1.54 -4.21
CA ASP A 332 -16.40 -2.69 -5.05
C ASP A 332 -15.85 -2.25 -6.41
N THR A 333 -14.56 -1.94 -6.43
CA THR A 333 -13.87 -1.50 -7.65
C THR A 333 -12.72 -2.45 -8.00
N PRO A 334 -12.29 -2.50 -9.27
CA PRO A 334 -11.11 -3.28 -9.66
C PRO A 334 -9.85 -2.92 -8.88
N ASN A 335 -9.74 -1.66 -8.43
CA ASN A 335 -8.60 -1.17 -7.66
C ASN A 335 -8.65 -1.71 -6.22
N HIS A 336 -9.79 -1.65 -5.54
CA HIS A 336 -9.97 -2.25 -4.21
C HIS A 336 -9.71 -3.77 -4.24
N ALA A 337 -10.26 -4.47 -5.23
CA ALA A 337 -10.00 -5.89 -5.43
C ALA A 337 -8.52 -6.21 -5.73
N HIS A 338 -7.76 -5.26 -6.28
CA HIS A 338 -6.31 -5.43 -6.43
C HIS A 338 -5.56 -5.27 -5.11
N VAL A 339 -5.94 -4.31 -4.26
CA VAL A 339 -5.38 -4.14 -2.90
C VAL A 339 -5.50 -5.45 -2.12
N ILE A 340 -6.70 -6.03 -2.09
CA ILE A 340 -6.97 -7.30 -1.38
C ILE A 340 -6.13 -8.45 -1.94
N ARG A 341 -6.05 -8.59 -3.27
CA ARG A 341 -5.22 -9.63 -3.90
C ARG A 341 -3.73 -9.46 -3.60
N SER A 342 -3.23 -8.22 -3.62
CA SER A 342 -1.83 -7.93 -3.32
C SER A 342 -1.50 -8.20 -1.86
N ARG A 343 -2.40 -7.82 -0.93
CA ARG A 343 -2.32 -8.17 0.49
C ARG A 343 -2.24 -9.68 0.68
N ASP A 344 -3.22 -10.42 0.16
CA ASP A 344 -3.32 -11.87 0.35
C ASP A 344 -2.11 -12.61 -0.24
N ARG A 345 -1.63 -12.15 -1.41
CA ARG A 345 -0.41 -12.67 -2.03
C ARG A 345 0.81 -12.46 -1.14
N VAL A 346 1.02 -11.25 -0.64
CA VAL A 346 2.18 -10.92 0.19
C VAL A 346 2.16 -11.70 1.49
N ILE A 347 1.00 -11.78 2.16
CA ILE A 347 0.84 -12.57 3.38
C ILE A 347 1.13 -14.04 3.11
N SER A 348 0.54 -14.62 2.06
CA SER A 348 0.78 -16.03 1.72
C SER A 348 2.24 -16.33 1.41
N GLN A 349 2.92 -15.44 0.67
CA GLN A 349 4.35 -15.59 0.36
C GLN A 349 5.21 -15.45 1.61
N TYR A 350 4.88 -14.51 2.49
CA TYR A 350 5.60 -14.30 3.73
C TYR A 350 5.39 -15.47 4.71
N THR A 351 4.17 -15.98 4.87
CA THR A 351 3.89 -17.14 5.74
C THR A 351 4.67 -18.38 5.31
N GLN A 352 4.81 -18.62 4.00
CA GLN A 352 5.64 -19.74 3.51
C GLN A 352 7.12 -19.56 3.85
N HIS A 353 7.66 -18.36 3.62
CA HIS A 353 9.05 -18.02 3.97
C HIS A 353 9.29 -18.16 5.47
N PHE A 354 8.40 -17.58 6.28
CA PHE A 354 8.44 -17.66 7.74
C PHE A 354 8.40 -19.10 8.26
N ALA A 355 7.52 -19.94 7.70
CA ALA A 355 7.45 -21.36 8.09
C ALA A 355 8.77 -22.08 7.83
N LEU A 356 9.39 -21.86 6.66
CA LEU A 356 10.67 -22.48 6.32
C LEU A 356 11.79 -22.00 7.23
N ASP A 357 11.85 -20.71 7.54
CA ASP A 357 12.90 -20.15 8.39
C ASP A 357 12.78 -20.64 9.84
N VAL A 358 11.56 -20.70 10.40
CA VAL A 358 11.31 -21.25 11.74
C VAL A 358 11.75 -22.71 11.79
N GLU A 359 11.36 -23.51 10.79
CA GLU A 359 11.72 -24.93 10.70
C GLU A 359 13.24 -25.13 10.64
N ASN A 360 13.92 -24.36 9.79
CA ASN A 360 15.37 -24.41 9.65
C ASN A 360 16.08 -24.07 10.96
N LEU A 361 15.57 -23.06 11.68
CA LEU A 361 16.15 -22.61 12.93
C LEU A 361 15.99 -23.66 14.03
N ILE A 362 14.79 -24.24 14.19
CA ILE A 362 14.54 -25.33 15.14
C ILE A 362 15.47 -26.52 14.82
N ARG A 363 15.53 -26.96 13.56
CA ARG A 363 16.40 -28.08 13.15
C ARG A 363 17.88 -27.81 13.43
N GLN A 364 18.34 -26.60 13.19
CA GLN A 364 19.72 -26.20 13.43
C GLN A 364 20.08 -26.32 14.91
N PHE A 365 19.32 -25.67 15.80
CA PHE A 365 19.61 -25.72 17.23
C PHE A 365 19.37 -27.11 17.84
N SER A 366 18.35 -27.86 17.38
CA SER A 366 18.15 -29.26 17.79
C SER A 366 19.30 -30.18 17.33
N ALA A 367 19.94 -29.91 16.19
CA ALA A 367 21.13 -30.65 15.77
C ALA A 367 22.31 -30.39 16.71
N ILE A 368 22.58 -29.12 17.02
CA ILE A 368 23.66 -28.73 17.95
C ILE A 368 23.44 -29.35 19.33
N LYS A 369 22.22 -29.28 19.87
CA LYS A 369 21.87 -29.88 21.16
C LYS A 369 22.09 -31.40 21.17
N ARG A 370 21.70 -32.10 20.11
CA ARG A 370 21.93 -33.56 19.98
C ARG A 370 23.40 -33.91 19.90
N GLU A 371 24.20 -33.13 19.18
CA GLU A 371 25.66 -33.32 19.11
C GLU A 371 26.31 -33.14 20.48
N GLU A 372 25.88 -32.14 21.24
CA GLU A 372 26.37 -31.88 22.60
C GLU A 372 25.97 -32.99 23.58
N GLN A 373 24.73 -33.49 23.50
CA GLN A 373 24.29 -34.65 24.29
C GLN A 373 25.07 -35.92 23.94
N ARG A 374 25.29 -36.18 22.65
CA ARG A 374 26.07 -37.33 22.19
C ARG A 374 27.51 -37.25 22.68
N TRP A 375 28.12 -36.07 22.63
CA TRP A 375 29.44 -35.84 23.19
C TRP A 375 29.47 -36.20 24.68
N TYR A 376 28.54 -35.66 25.46
CA TYR A 376 28.50 -35.86 26.90
C TYR A 376 28.30 -37.33 27.28
N GLN A 377 27.47 -38.07 26.53
CA GLN A 377 27.32 -39.52 26.69
C GLN A 377 28.64 -40.27 26.43
N ASN A 378 29.30 -39.97 25.31
CA ASN A 378 30.59 -40.59 24.99
C ASN A 378 31.66 -40.27 26.05
N TRP A 379 31.69 -39.03 26.53
CA TRP A 379 32.56 -38.61 27.61
C TRP A 379 32.34 -39.45 28.88
N ASN A 380 31.08 -39.63 29.30
CA ASN A 380 30.76 -40.44 30.47
C ASN A 380 31.20 -41.90 30.31
N SER A 381 30.98 -42.50 29.14
CA SER A 381 31.48 -43.86 28.86
C SER A 381 33.00 -43.96 28.93
N LEU A 382 33.73 -42.95 28.46
CA LEU A 382 35.20 -42.91 28.57
C LEU A 382 35.63 -42.80 30.04
N VAL A 383 35.00 -41.92 30.81
CA VAL A 383 35.27 -41.78 32.25
C VAL A 383 34.97 -43.09 32.99
N GLU A 384 33.85 -43.73 32.73
CA GLU A 384 33.49 -45.03 33.32
C GLU A 384 34.55 -46.10 33.02
N SER A 385 35.00 -46.19 31.77
CA SER A 385 36.07 -47.16 31.40
C SER A 385 37.38 -46.93 32.15
N LEU A 386 37.74 -45.66 32.42
CA LEU A 386 38.91 -45.30 33.21
C LEU A 386 38.72 -45.61 34.70
N LYS A 387 37.49 -45.59 35.20
CA LYS A 387 37.17 -45.89 36.61
C LYS A 387 37.19 -47.39 36.92
N GLU A 388 37.06 -48.23 35.90
CA GLU A 388 37.10 -49.70 35.99
C GLU A 388 38.51 -50.30 35.82
N THR A 389 39.47 -49.51 35.31
CA THR A 389 40.87 -49.90 35.11
C THR A 389 41.70 -49.59 36.34
#